data_AF-A0A955PSP4-F1
#
_entry.id   AF-A0A955PSP4-F1
#
_cell.length_a   1.000
_cell.length_b   1.000
_cell.length_c   1.000
_cell.angle_alpha   90.00
_cell.angle_beta   90.00
_cell.angle_gamma   90.00
#
_symmetry.space_group_name_H-M   'P 1'
#
loop_
_entity.id
_entity.type
_entity.pdbx_description
1 polymer ?
#
loop_
_entity_poly.entity_id
_entity_poly.type
_entity_poly.pdbx_seq_one_letter_code
_entity_poly.pdbx_strand_id
1 'polypeptide(L)'
;MSATSELVAGTTSIGVFGTGTLVVVDAQIETGDTAIGEFFGSEGTVEIKGEAEESVWTFGGDVYVGKEGTGFLTVSSGTLQSLVDDDLILGGEEGAAGFVSIQGIDSMLSSFGDIFVGYLGDGELSVLEGAQLTTIGSILIDGNDADIGSGTATVEGVVDTGTEFIRSRIEAESLIVGEFAVGRLEVSEGARVDAGNARFGTNTDGLAKIDIGRDGVLSVTGDLYLGQQDPIPGEFAGQALVTLNSGSGIENWAYLVADRIFVSESGNLIQGSGVVQTANGFIDGGAYISTGIRVEDLSKQTTVPRPLTFEGNLTKIGGTIAIGVFDLGANKHGIIEVTGTADIQSATIHFVFQDGFLPKTDDQIPFF
;
A
#
# COMPACT_ATOMS: atom_id res chain seq x y z
N MET A 1 -13.19 8.80 -38.97
CA MET A 1 -12.96 9.95 -38.08
C MET A 1 -14.09 9.91 -37.07
N SER A 2 -13.88 9.27 -35.93
CA SER A 2 -14.71 9.54 -34.76
C SER A 2 -14.40 10.99 -34.39
N ALA A 3 -15.40 11.85 -34.32
CA ALA A 3 -15.22 13.22 -33.84
C ALA A 3 -15.39 13.14 -32.33
N THR A 4 -14.30 13.09 -31.60
CA THR A 4 -14.32 13.17 -30.14
C THR A 4 -14.84 14.56 -29.74
N SER A 5 -15.74 14.61 -28.77
CA SER A 5 -16.18 15.89 -28.19
C SER A 5 -15.10 16.39 -27.24
N GLU A 6 -14.68 17.64 -27.39
CA GLU A 6 -13.59 18.25 -26.61
C GLU A 6 -14.12 19.45 -25.80
N LEU A 7 -13.77 19.52 -24.51
CA LEU A 7 -14.04 20.66 -23.63
C LEU A 7 -12.74 21.07 -22.94
N VAL A 8 -12.38 22.36 -22.99
CA VAL A 8 -11.29 22.94 -22.20
C VAL A 8 -11.85 24.01 -21.28
N ALA A 9 -11.60 23.87 -19.98
CA ALA A 9 -12.04 24.80 -18.94
C ALA A 9 -10.86 25.17 -18.02
N GLY A 10 -10.90 26.36 -17.44
CA GLY A 10 -9.99 26.74 -16.35
C GLY A 10 -10.48 26.14 -15.03
N THR A 11 -10.63 26.98 -14.01
CA THR A 11 -11.24 26.57 -12.73
C THR A 11 -12.63 26.01 -12.94
N THR A 12 -12.88 24.81 -12.43
CA THR A 12 -14.13 24.07 -12.60
C THR A 12 -14.70 23.70 -11.23
N SER A 13 -16.01 23.85 -11.04
CA SER A 13 -16.66 23.45 -9.79
C SER A 13 -17.96 22.69 -10.07
N ILE A 14 -18.10 21.52 -9.46
CA ILE A 14 -19.23 20.61 -9.58
C ILE A 14 -19.87 20.48 -8.21
N GLY A 15 -21.09 20.99 -8.05
CA GLY A 15 -21.79 21.00 -6.76
C GLY A 15 -21.25 22.09 -5.83
N VAL A 16 -21.67 23.34 -6.07
CA VAL A 16 -21.16 24.53 -5.32
C VAL A 16 -21.93 24.73 -4.01
N PHE A 17 -23.23 25.04 -4.09
CA PHE A 17 -24.11 25.28 -2.92
C PHE A 17 -25.27 24.27 -2.85
N GLY A 18 -25.13 23.14 -3.52
CA GLY A 18 -26.15 22.11 -3.69
C GLY A 18 -25.57 20.93 -4.43
N THR A 19 -26.39 20.20 -5.18
CA THR A 19 -25.93 19.05 -5.96
C THR A 19 -25.46 19.46 -7.36
N GLY A 20 -24.40 18.84 -7.85
CA GLY A 20 -23.92 18.98 -9.23
C GLY A 20 -23.44 17.64 -9.78
N THR A 21 -23.65 17.41 -11.08
CA THR A 21 -23.20 16.18 -11.73
C THR A 21 -22.56 16.50 -13.07
N LEU A 22 -21.40 15.89 -13.33
CA LEU A 22 -20.72 15.85 -14.62
C LEU A 22 -20.55 14.39 -15.03
N VAL A 23 -20.92 14.08 -16.28
CA VAL A 23 -20.70 12.75 -16.85
C VAL A 23 -19.92 12.92 -18.16
N VAL A 24 -18.76 12.27 -18.24
CA VAL A 24 -17.91 12.22 -19.43
C VAL A 24 -18.17 10.90 -20.12
N VAL A 25 -18.72 10.95 -21.35
CA VAL A 25 -19.03 9.79 -22.19
C VAL A 25 -18.52 10.03 -23.59
N ASP A 26 -17.58 9.18 -24.04
CA ASP A 26 -16.95 9.22 -25.35
C ASP A 26 -16.43 10.63 -25.70
N ALA A 27 -15.83 11.28 -24.70
CA ALA A 27 -15.42 12.68 -24.75
C ALA A 27 -14.12 12.92 -23.98
N GLN A 28 -13.36 13.89 -24.48
CA GLN A 28 -12.13 14.35 -23.85
C GLN A 28 -12.37 15.71 -23.20
N ILE A 29 -12.06 15.83 -21.92
CA ILE A 29 -12.16 17.09 -21.18
C ILE A 29 -10.80 17.47 -20.57
N GLU A 30 -10.47 18.76 -20.60
CA GLU A 30 -9.33 19.36 -19.92
C GLU A 30 -9.83 20.44 -18.95
N THR A 31 -9.43 20.36 -17.69
CA THR A 31 -9.76 21.37 -16.66
C THR A 31 -8.50 21.90 -16.00
N GLY A 32 -8.54 23.12 -15.44
CA GLY A 32 -7.58 23.54 -14.41
C GLY A 32 -8.01 23.06 -13.03
N ASP A 33 -7.74 23.87 -12.00
CA ASP A 33 -8.18 23.61 -10.62
C ASP A 33 -9.65 23.20 -10.57
N THR A 34 -9.93 22.06 -9.95
CA THR A 34 -11.28 21.51 -9.92
C THR A 34 -11.74 21.21 -8.49
N ALA A 35 -12.97 21.59 -8.16
CA ALA A 35 -13.62 21.20 -6.92
C ALA A 35 -14.90 20.39 -7.21
N ILE A 36 -15.01 19.22 -6.60
CA ILE A 36 -16.21 18.37 -6.62
C ILE A 36 -16.78 18.38 -5.21
N GLY A 37 -17.94 19.02 -5.00
CA GLY A 37 -18.45 19.32 -3.65
C GLY A 37 -17.65 20.45 -3.01
N GLU A 38 -17.80 21.67 -3.51
CA GLU A 38 -16.93 22.81 -3.17
C GLU A 38 -17.14 23.33 -1.75
N PHE A 39 -18.40 23.60 -1.36
CA PHE A 39 -18.72 24.21 -0.05
C PHE A 39 -19.43 23.25 0.91
N PHE A 40 -19.43 23.61 2.19
CA PHE A 40 -20.14 22.86 3.23
C PHE A 40 -21.61 22.55 2.85
N GLY A 41 -21.98 21.27 2.95
CA GLY A 41 -23.32 20.78 2.62
C GLY A 41 -23.64 20.67 1.12
N SER A 42 -22.66 20.92 0.25
CA SER A 42 -22.76 20.66 -1.19
C SER A 42 -22.35 19.24 -1.54
N GLU A 43 -22.81 18.78 -2.71
CA GLU A 43 -22.48 17.46 -3.22
C GLU A 43 -22.11 17.56 -4.71
N GLY A 44 -20.92 17.10 -5.07
CA GLY A 44 -20.48 16.98 -6.45
C GLY A 44 -20.35 15.53 -6.86
N THR A 45 -20.69 15.21 -8.11
CA THR A 45 -20.49 13.87 -8.68
C THR A 45 -19.89 13.99 -10.07
N VAL A 46 -18.82 13.24 -10.33
CA VAL A 46 -18.20 13.09 -11.64
C VAL A 46 -18.11 11.62 -12.00
N GLU A 47 -18.53 11.26 -13.21
CA GLU A 47 -18.43 9.90 -13.75
C GLU A 47 -17.76 9.92 -15.12
N ILE A 48 -16.68 9.17 -15.28
CA ILE A 48 -16.02 8.89 -16.57
C ILE A 48 -16.40 7.46 -16.99
N LYS A 49 -16.99 7.34 -18.18
CA LYS A 49 -17.45 6.06 -18.74
C LYS A 49 -17.52 6.09 -20.25
N GLY A 50 -17.75 4.95 -20.89
CA GLY A 50 -17.87 4.85 -22.35
C GLY A 50 -16.70 4.06 -22.94
N GLU A 51 -16.34 4.36 -24.18
CA GLU A 51 -15.17 3.79 -24.84
C GLU A 51 -13.89 4.37 -24.22
N ALA A 52 -13.04 3.50 -23.66
CA ALA A 52 -11.93 3.92 -22.79
C ALA A 52 -10.94 4.89 -23.47
N GLU A 53 -10.66 4.69 -24.75
CA GLU A 53 -9.76 5.57 -25.51
C GLU A 53 -10.36 6.95 -25.84
N GLU A 54 -11.70 7.08 -25.80
CA GLU A 54 -12.41 8.32 -26.11
C GLU A 54 -12.83 9.09 -24.85
N SER A 55 -13.02 8.40 -23.73
CA SER A 55 -13.42 8.98 -22.44
C SER A 55 -12.23 9.34 -21.57
N VAL A 56 -11.76 10.58 -21.68
CA VAL A 56 -10.58 11.06 -20.96
C VAL A 56 -10.88 12.36 -20.22
N TRP A 57 -10.49 12.43 -18.94
CA TRP A 57 -10.37 13.69 -18.22
C TRP A 57 -8.91 13.98 -17.92
N THR A 58 -8.39 15.06 -18.50
CA THR A 58 -7.09 15.65 -18.16
C THR A 58 -7.28 16.82 -17.20
N PHE A 59 -6.57 16.87 -16.09
CA PHE A 59 -6.54 18.04 -15.21
C PHE A 59 -5.16 18.68 -15.20
N GLY A 60 -5.10 20.00 -15.38
CA GLY A 60 -3.91 20.84 -15.37
C GLY A 60 -3.91 21.82 -14.21
N GLY A 61 -4.34 21.36 -13.05
CA GLY A 61 -4.41 22.03 -11.76
C GLY A 61 -5.00 21.09 -10.71
N ASP A 62 -4.90 21.43 -9.43
CA ASP A 62 -5.27 20.52 -8.35
C ASP A 62 -6.75 20.12 -8.40
N VAL A 63 -7.04 18.85 -8.12
CA VAL A 63 -8.40 18.32 -8.07
C VAL A 63 -8.77 17.99 -6.63
N TYR A 64 -9.76 18.68 -6.10
CA TYR A 64 -10.37 18.39 -4.81
C TYR A 64 -11.66 17.60 -4.99
N VAL A 65 -11.67 16.36 -4.50
CA VAL A 65 -12.86 15.53 -4.35
C VAL A 65 -13.34 15.66 -2.91
N GLY A 66 -14.44 16.37 -2.71
CA GLY A 66 -14.90 16.81 -1.40
C GLY A 66 -13.97 17.88 -0.85
N LYS A 67 -14.11 19.12 -1.33
CA LYS A 67 -13.27 20.24 -0.85
C LYS A 67 -13.68 20.67 0.56
N GLU A 68 -14.85 21.29 0.71
CA GLU A 68 -15.51 21.50 2.01
C GLU A 68 -16.84 20.71 2.12
N GLY A 69 -17.31 20.16 0.99
CA GLY A 69 -18.53 19.37 0.90
C GLY A 69 -18.26 17.88 0.70
N THR A 70 -19.17 17.21 0.00
CA THR A 70 -19.01 15.80 -0.38
C THR A 70 -18.75 15.68 -1.88
N GLY A 71 -17.69 14.98 -2.27
CA GLY A 71 -17.35 14.75 -3.67
C GLY A 71 -17.28 13.27 -4.01
N PHE A 72 -17.82 12.91 -5.17
CA PHE A 72 -17.73 11.58 -5.74
C PHE A 72 -17.10 11.66 -7.14
N LEU A 73 -16.09 10.84 -7.39
CA LEU A 73 -15.45 10.69 -8.69
C LEU A 73 -15.33 9.20 -9.02
N THR A 74 -15.94 8.78 -10.11
CA THR A 74 -15.90 7.39 -10.57
C THR A 74 -15.34 7.31 -11.98
N VAL A 75 -14.32 6.47 -12.18
CA VAL A 75 -13.81 6.07 -13.49
C VAL A 75 -14.19 4.62 -13.71
N SER A 76 -15.25 4.41 -14.50
CA SER A 76 -15.79 3.07 -14.78
C SER A 76 -15.38 2.50 -16.14
N SER A 77 -14.89 3.37 -17.03
CA SER A 77 -14.18 3.03 -18.26
C SER A 77 -13.54 4.31 -18.80
N GLY A 78 -12.24 4.29 -19.08
CA GLY A 78 -11.48 5.45 -19.56
C GLY A 78 -10.40 5.94 -18.61
N THR A 79 -9.91 7.16 -18.85
CA THR A 79 -8.69 7.66 -18.21
C THR A 79 -8.93 8.97 -17.47
N LEU A 80 -8.47 9.02 -16.22
CA LEU A 80 -8.25 10.26 -15.47
C LEU A 80 -6.73 10.52 -15.42
N GLN A 81 -6.27 11.67 -15.87
CA GLN A 81 -4.83 11.96 -15.92
C GLN A 81 -4.49 13.40 -15.55
N SER A 82 -3.38 13.61 -14.85
CA SER A 82 -2.84 14.95 -14.63
C SER A 82 -1.98 15.39 -15.82
N LEU A 83 -1.89 16.70 -16.06
CA LEU A 83 -1.08 17.28 -17.12
C LEU A 83 0.35 17.54 -16.66
N VAL A 84 0.50 18.01 -15.42
CA VAL A 84 1.78 18.25 -14.74
C VAL A 84 1.69 17.76 -13.30
N ASP A 85 2.64 18.21 -12.46
CA ASP A 85 2.75 17.98 -11.01
C ASP A 85 1.58 18.62 -10.24
N ASP A 86 0.35 18.20 -10.59
CA ASP A 86 -0.93 18.63 -10.04
C ASP A 86 -1.44 17.54 -9.10
N ASP A 87 -1.96 17.94 -7.94
CA ASP A 87 -2.34 17.02 -6.88
C ASP A 87 -3.80 16.56 -7.01
N LEU A 88 -4.06 15.34 -6.53
CA LEU A 88 -5.42 14.82 -6.34
C LEU A 88 -5.69 14.69 -4.83
N ILE A 89 -6.64 15.47 -4.33
CA ILE A 89 -6.95 15.57 -2.90
C ILE A 89 -8.37 15.06 -2.65
N LEU A 90 -8.51 14.06 -1.77
CA LEU A 90 -9.77 13.51 -1.31
C LEU A 90 -10.00 13.92 0.16
N GLY A 91 -11.11 14.58 0.45
CA GLY A 91 -11.39 15.10 1.80
C GLY A 91 -10.46 16.29 2.13
N GLY A 92 -10.64 17.39 1.41
CA GLY A 92 -9.71 18.52 1.39
C GLY A 92 -9.69 19.40 2.64
N GLU A 93 -10.81 19.52 3.35
CA GLU A 93 -10.98 20.39 4.52
C GLU A 93 -11.71 19.67 5.67
N GLU A 94 -11.70 20.25 6.86
CA GLU A 94 -12.36 19.70 8.05
C GLU A 94 -13.85 19.41 7.78
N GLY A 95 -14.26 18.16 7.99
CA GLY A 95 -15.64 17.70 7.79
C GLY A 95 -16.04 17.45 6.33
N ALA A 96 -15.13 17.63 5.36
CA ALA A 96 -15.34 17.24 3.97
C ALA A 96 -15.20 15.73 3.78
N ALA A 97 -15.80 15.20 2.71
CA ALA A 97 -15.71 13.77 2.38
C ALA A 97 -15.48 13.58 0.87
N GLY A 98 -14.38 12.90 0.51
CA GLY A 98 -13.97 12.65 -0.86
C GLY A 98 -13.92 11.16 -1.20
N PHE A 99 -14.58 10.76 -2.28
CA PHE A 99 -14.63 9.37 -2.73
C PHE A 99 -14.17 9.26 -4.18
N VAL A 100 -13.08 8.52 -4.43
CA VAL A 100 -12.60 8.17 -5.78
C VAL A 100 -12.67 6.67 -5.97
N SER A 101 -13.34 6.22 -7.02
CA SER A 101 -13.38 4.81 -7.43
C SER A 101 -12.91 4.67 -8.87
N ILE A 102 -11.93 3.80 -9.11
CA ILE A 102 -11.44 3.42 -10.43
C ILE A 102 -11.73 1.93 -10.58
N GLN A 103 -12.56 1.56 -11.54
CA GLN A 103 -13.05 0.20 -11.67
C GLN A 103 -13.10 -0.27 -13.13
N GLY A 104 -12.71 -1.52 -13.35
CA GLY A 104 -12.73 -2.17 -14.65
C GLY A 104 -11.36 -2.17 -15.33
N ILE A 105 -11.13 -3.18 -16.17
CA ILE A 105 -9.84 -3.47 -16.81
C ILE A 105 -9.31 -2.35 -17.72
N ASP A 106 -10.21 -1.50 -18.23
CA ASP A 106 -9.89 -0.39 -19.13
C ASP A 106 -9.94 0.98 -18.42
N SER A 107 -9.97 0.98 -17.08
CA SER A 107 -9.99 2.20 -16.27
C SER A 107 -8.61 2.52 -15.72
N MET A 108 -8.17 3.75 -15.95
CA MET A 108 -6.85 4.22 -15.56
C MET A 108 -6.90 5.55 -14.81
N LEU A 109 -6.04 5.67 -13.80
CA LEU A 109 -5.64 6.96 -13.21
C LEU A 109 -4.13 7.12 -13.34
N SER A 110 -3.69 8.24 -13.91
CA SER A 110 -2.27 8.61 -13.98
C SER A 110 -2.03 10.00 -13.40
N SER A 111 -1.22 10.13 -12.36
CA SER A 111 -0.84 11.44 -11.80
C SER A 111 0.66 11.68 -11.91
N PHE A 112 1.05 12.93 -12.15
CA PHE A 112 2.43 13.38 -11.97
C PHE A 112 2.67 14.00 -10.59
N GLY A 113 1.62 14.45 -9.89
CA GLY A 113 1.69 14.95 -8.52
C GLY A 113 1.30 13.91 -7.46
N ASP A 114 1.15 14.38 -6.23
CA ASP A 114 0.81 13.56 -5.09
C ASP A 114 -0.70 13.24 -5.07
N ILE A 115 -1.05 12.12 -4.42
CA ILE A 115 -2.44 11.74 -4.16
C ILE A 115 -2.64 11.72 -2.65
N PHE A 116 -3.48 12.63 -2.16
CA PHE A 116 -3.84 12.74 -0.75
C PHE A 116 -5.21 12.11 -0.51
N VAL A 117 -5.26 11.10 0.35
CA VAL A 117 -6.47 10.40 0.74
C VAL A 117 -6.75 10.70 2.20
N GLY A 118 -7.67 11.65 2.44
CA GLY A 118 -8.09 12.07 3.76
C GLY A 118 -7.37 13.29 4.32
N TYR A 119 -6.98 14.25 3.47
CA TYR A 119 -6.04 15.34 3.80
C TYR A 119 -6.37 16.12 5.08
N LEU A 120 -7.55 16.76 5.16
CA LEU A 120 -8.05 17.40 6.38
C LEU A 120 -9.48 16.96 6.73
N GLY A 121 -10.08 16.11 5.88
CA GLY A 121 -11.36 15.45 6.09
C GLY A 121 -11.26 13.95 5.83
N ASP A 122 -12.38 13.31 5.47
CA ASP A 122 -12.41 11.89 5.18
C ASP A 122 -12.18 11.62 3.68
N GLY A 123 -11.25 10.72 3.36
CA GLY A 123 -10.93 10.33 1.99
C GLY A 123 -10.98 8.82 1.78
N GLU A 124 -11.58 8.41 0.67
CA GLU A 124 -11.66 7.01 0.26
C GLU A 124 -11.25 6.82 -1.20
N LEU A 125 -10.21 6.01 -1.43
CA LEU A 125 -9.71 5.64 -2.76
C LEU A 125 -9.91 4.14 -3.01
N SER A 126 -10.59 3.78 -4.09
CA SER A 126 -10.80 2.39 -4.49
C SER A 126 -10.24 2.10 -5.88
N VAL A 127 -9.45 1.04 -6.02
CA VAL A 127 -8.92 0.51 -7.30
C VAL A 127 -9.34 -0.95 -7.44
N LEU A 128 -10.30 -1.20 -8.34
CA LEU A 128 -11.08 -2.42 -8.35
C LEU A 128 -11.13 -3.05 -9.76
N GLU A 129 -11.49 -4.34 -9.81
CA GLU A 129 -11.88 -5.03 -11.05
C GLU A 129 -10.84 -4.90 -12.20
N GLY A 130 -9.55 -4.96 -11.89
CA GLY A 130 -8.47 -4.89 -12.88
C GLY A 130 -8.03 -3.48 -13.26
N ALA A 131 -8.56 -2.45 -12.59
CA ALA A 131 -8.18 -1.05 -12.81
C ALA A 131 -6.71 -0.77 -12.43
N GLN A 132 -6.17 0.31 -13.01
CA GLN A 132 -4.78 0.70 -12.80
C GLN A 132 -4.68 2.15 -12.31
N LEU A 133 -3.87 2.36 -11.28
CA LEU A 133 -3.48 3.67 -10.79
C LEU A 133 -1.95 3.77 -10.79
N THR A 134 -1.43 4.82 -11.41
CA THR A 134 0.01 5.10 -11.45
C THR A 134 0.25 6.55 -11.05
N THR A 135 1.19 6.79 -10.16
CA THR A 135 1.74 8.11 -9.91
C THR A 135 3.26 8.08 -9.87
N ILE A 136 3.89 9.14 -10.35
CA ILE A 136 5.32 9.36 -10.11
C ILE A 136 5.60 10.11 -8.81
N GLY A 137 4.56 10.62 -8.13
CA GLY A 137 4.62 11.20 -6.81
C GLY A 137 4.33 10.18 -5.70
N SER A 138 3.93 10.70 -4.55
CA SER A 138 3.56 9.96 -3.36
C SER A 138 2.06 9.70 -3.30
N ILE A 139 1.68 8.57 -2.70
CA ILE A 139 0.31 8.37 -2.22
C ILE A 139 0.35 8.47 -0.70
N LEU A 140 -0.38 9.43 -0.15
CA LEU A 140 -0.53 9.67 1.28
C LEU A 140 -1.93 9.26 1.70
N ILE A 141 -2.02 8.20 2.50
CA ILE A 141 -3.28 7.67 3.03
C ILE A 141 -3.35 8.01 4.51
N ASP A 142 -3.61 9.28 4.78
CA ASP A 142 -3.77 9.84 6.12
C ASP A 142 -4.32 11.26 6.09
N GLY A 143 -4.82 11.68 7.25
CA GLY A 143 -5.01 13.10 7.56
C GLY A 143 -3.71 13.76 7.96
N ASN A 144 -3.54 15.00 7.52
CA ASN A 144 -2.46 15.92 7.88
C ASN A 144 -2.57 16.44 9.33
N ASP A 145 -3.68 16.13 10.00
CA ASP A 145 -3.92 16.42 11.41
C ASP A 145 -4.65 15.23 12.06
N ALA A 146 -4.12 14.79 13.20
CA ALA A 146 -4.55 13.60 13.92
C ALA A 146 -6.02 13.62 14.37
N ASP A 147 -6.61 14.81 14.53
CA ASP A 147 -7.94 14.98 15.13
C ASP A 147 -9.08 15.11 14.10
N ILE A 148 -8.78 15.35 12.82
CA ILE A 148 -9.79 15.80 11.84
C ILE A 148 -9.80 15.06 10.49
N GLY A 149 -8.70 14.41 10.08
CA GLY A 149 -8.63 13.72 8.79
C GLY A 149 -8.45 12.20 8.91
N SER A 150 -9.06 11.44 7.99
CA SER A 150 -8.83 10.00 7.90
C SER A 150 -8.80 9.49 6.46
N GLY A 151 -7.80 8.65 6.18
CA GLY A 151 -7.57 8.09 4.85
C GLY A 151 -7.84 6.60 4.79
N THR A 152 -8.56 6.15 3.77
CA THR A 152 -8.71 4.72 3.44
C THR A 152 -8.47 4.49 1.96
N ALA A 153 -7.61 3.53 1.63
CA ALA A 153 -7.46 3.02 0.27
C ALA A 153 -7.72 1.51 0.20
N THR A 154 -8.43 1.08 -0.84
CA THR A 154 -8.77 -0.32 -1.10
C THR A 154 -8.32 -0.71 -2.50
N VAL A 155 -7.56 -1.79 -2.61
CA VAL A 155 -7.12 -2.35 -3.88
C VAL A 155 -7.53 -3.82 -3.92
N GLU A 156 -8.44 -4.16 -4.83
CA GLU A 156 -9.07 -5.49 -4.80
C GLU A 156 -9.25 -6.06 -6.20
N GLY A 157 -8.97 -7.36 -6.30
CA GLY A 157 -9.50 -8.19 -7.35
C GLY A 157 -8.57 -8.43 -8.54
N VAL A 158 -8.94 -9.46 -9.27
CA VAL A 158 -8.35 -9.88 -10.53
C VAL A 158 -9.49 -10.24 -11.48
N VAL A 159 -9.39 -9.80 -12.73
CA VAL A 159 -10.32 -10.15 -13.81
C VAL A 159 -9.68 -11.21 -14.69
N ASP A 160 -10.36 -12.34 -14.85
CA ASP A 160 -10.03 -13.37 -15.84
C ASP A 160 -10.72 -13.04 -17.17
N THR A 161 -9.94 -12.66 -18.18
CA THR A 161 -10.45 -12.37 -19.53
C THR A 161 -10.61 -13.63 -20.39
N GLY A 162 -10.21 -14.79 -19.86
CA GLY A 162 -10.09 -16.06 -20.57
C GLY A 162 -8.75 -16.22 -21.31
N THR A 163 -7.99 -15.14 -21.52
CA THR A 163 -6.64 -15.16 -22.11
C THR A 163 -5.55 -14.71 -21.14
N GLU A 164 -5.91 -13.87 -20.18
CA GLU A 164 -5.00 -13.36 -19.17
C GLU A 164 -5.76 -13.01 -17.87
N PHE A 165 -4.99 -12.86 -16.80
CA PHE A 165 -5.49 -12.37 -15.52
C PHE A 165 -4.99 -10.95 -15.31
N ILE A 166 -5.92 -9.98 -15.34
CA ILE A 166 -5.63 -8.56 -15.13
C ILE A 166 -5.91 -8.22 -13.68
N ARG A 167 -4.90 -7.75 -12.95
CA ARG A 167 -5.02 -7.45 -11.52
C ARG A 167 -5.26 -5.97 -11.31
N SER A 168 -6.06 -5.62 -10.31
CA SER A 168 -6.11 -4.24 -9.82
C SER A 168 -4.73 -3.85 -9.30
N ARG A 169 -4.23 -2.68 -9.71
CA ARG A 169 -2.84 -2.29 -9.44
C ARG A 169 -2.64 -0.82 -9.11
N ILE A 170 -1.85 -0.56 -8.08
CA ILE A 170 -1.30 0.76 -7.74
C ILE A 170 0.22 0.74 -7.95
N GLU A 171 0.76 1.77 -8.59
CA GLU A 171 2.19 2.09 -8.63
C GLU A 171 2.42 3.53 -8.12
N ALA A 172 3.35 3.70 -7.18
CA ALA A 172 3.73 5.01 -6.65
C ALA A 172 5.24 5.13 -6.42
N GLU A 173 5.79 6.34 -6.40
CA GLU A 173 7.17 6.56 -5.95
C GLU A 173 7.30 6.29 -4.44
N SER A 174 6.37 6.82 -3.64
CA SER A 174 6.32 6.56 -2.20
C SER A 174 4.90 6.27 -1.74
N LEU A 175 4.77 5.37 -0.78
CA LEU A 175 3.51 5.05 -0.12
C LEU A 175 3.59 5.40 1.36
N ILE A 176 2.78 6.36 1.79
CA ILE A 176 2.72 6.83 3.17
C ILE A 176 1.34 6.48 3.71
N VAL A 177 1.27 5.82 4.86
CA VAL A 177 0.00 5.42 5.49
C VAL A 177 0.03 5.81 6.95
N GLY A 178 -0.97 6.57 7.38
CA GLY A 178 -1.13 6.98 8.77
C GLY A 178 0.09 7.71 9.32
N GLU A 179 0.65 8.67 8.58
CA GLU A 179 1.85 9.39 9.03
C GLU A 179 1.49 10.39 10.14
N PHE A 180 0.42 11.17 10.01
CA PHE A 180 -0.04 12.11 11.05
C PHE A 180 -1.38 11.74 11.70
N ALA A 181 -2.23 10.98 11.01
CA ALA A 181 -3.53 10.53 11.51
C ALA A 181 -3.75 9.03 11.24
N VAL A 182 -5.02 8.59 11.23
CA VAL A 182 -5.34 7.20 10.92
C VAL A 182 -5.37 6.97 9.41
N GLY A 183 -4.47 6.11 8.96
CA GLY A 183 -4.41 5.62 7.58
C GLY A 183 -4.75 4.14 7.48
N ARG A 184 -5.53 3.77 6.48
CA ARG A 184 -5.91 2.38 6.20
C ARG A 184 -5.63 1.99 4.76
N LEU A 185 -4.94 0.88 4.56
CA LEU A 185 -4.74 0.30 3.24
C LEU A 185 -5.19 -1.17 3.26
N GLU A 186 -6.09 -1.53 2.35
CA GLU A 186 -6.47 -2.91 2.08
C GLU A 186 -5.96 -3.35 0.70
N VAL A 187 -5.29 -4.50 0.64
CA VAL A 187 -4.81 -5.12 -0.61
C VAL A 187 -5.25 -6.57 -0.65
N SER A 188 -6.24 -6.91 -1.46
CA SER A 188 -6.90 -8.22 -1.39
C SER A 188 -7.22 -8.81 -2.76
N GLU A 189 -7.69 -10.06 -2.75
CA GLU A 189 -8.18 -10.79 -3.92
C GLU A 189 -7.23 -10.80 -5.13
N GLY A 190 -5.92 -10.88 -4.90
CA GLY A 190 -4.92 -10.94 -5.96
C GLY A 190 -4.43 -9.60 -6.48
N ALA A 191 -4.90 -8.48 -5.91
CA ALA A 191 -4.46 -7.14 -6.24
C ALA A 191 -3.00 -6.87 -5.83
N ARG A 192 -2.41 -5.82 -6.40
CA ARG A 192 -1.01 -5.46 -6.18
C ARG A 192 -0.83 -3.96 -5.93
N VAL A 193 -0.03 -3.63 -4.93
CA VAL A 193 0.48 -2.27 -4.69
C VAL A 193 2.00 -2.30 -4.77
N ASP A 194 2.57 -1.46 -5.64
CA ASP A 194 4.00 -1.28 -5.83
C ASP A 194 4.41 0.13 -5.41
N ALA A 195 5.45 0.23 -4.58
CA ALA A 195 6.02 1.51 -4.16
C ALA A 195 7.56 1.51 -4.28
N GLY A 196 8.13 2.69 -4.53
CA GLY A 196 9.57 2.92 -4.38
C GLY A 196 10.01 2.80 -2.93
N ASN A 197 9.45 3.61 -2.04
CA ASN A 197 9.63 3.52 -0.59
C ASN A 197 8.28 3.49 0.13
N ALA A 198 8.25 3.06 1.39
CA ALA A 198 7.03 3.10 2.19
C ALA A 198 7.27 3.50 3.66
N ARG A 199 6.33 4.27 4.22
CA ARG A 199 6.34 4.71 5.62
C ARG A 199 4.97 4.56 6.25
N PHE A 200 4.88 3.76 7.30
CA PHE A 200 3.64 3.47 8.00
C PHE A 200 3.76 3.93 9.45
N GLY A 201 2.85 4.80 9.88
CA GLY A 201 2.73 5.16 11.31
C GLY A 201 3.94 5.90 11.85
N THR A 202 4.49 6.88 11.14
CA THR A 202 5.82 7.42 11.45
C THR A 202 5.87 8.66 12.35
N ASN A 203 4.77 9.34 12.66
CA ASN A 203 4.78 10.42 13.68
C ASN A 203 3.95 10.06 14.92
N THR A 204 4.10 10.84 16.00
CA THR A 204 3.54 10.62 17.34
C THR A 204 2.09 10.13 17.38
N ASP A 205 1.22 10.69 16.53
CA ASP A 205 -0.22 10.38 16.47
C ASP A 205 -0.60 9.55 15.23
N GLY A 206 0.39 9.24 14.39
CA GLY A 206 0.23 8.45 13.18
C GLY A 206 -0.12 7.00 13.48
N LEU A 207 -1.25 6.53 12.92
CA LEU A 207 -1.73 5.16 13.09
C LEU A 207 -1.98 4.53 11.73
N ALA A 208 -1.09 3.63 11.31
CA ALA A 208 -1.22 2.90 10.08
C ALA A 208 -1.81 1.51 10.30
N LYS A 209 -2.82 1.16 9.49
CA LYS A 209 -3.40 -0.18 9.43
C LYS A 209 -3.34 -0.68 8.00
N ILE A 210 -2.57 -1.72 7.77
CA ILE A 210 -2.37 -2.32 6.46
C ILE A 210 -2.89 -3.75 6.54
N ASP A 211 -3.92 -4.06 5.77
CA ASP A 211 -4.49 -5.41 5.69
C ASP A 211 -4.24 -5.98 4.29
N ILE A 212 -3.39 -7.00 4.21
CA ILE A 212 -3.09 -7.71 2.96
C ILE A 212 -3.83 -9.04 2.99
N GLY A 213 -4.87 -9.14 2.18
CA GLY A 213 -5.72 -10.31 2.04
C GLY A 213 -5.15 -11.39 1.11
N ARG A 214 -5.97 -12.42 0.88
CA ARG A 214 -5.64 -13.58 0.04
C ARG A 214 -5.12 -13.13 -1.33
N ASP A 215 -3.98 -13.67 -1.75
CA ASP A 215 -3.29 -13.36 -3.01
C ASP A 215 -2.85 -11.89 -3.18
N GLY A 216 -3.14 -11.01 -2.21
CA GLY A 216 -2.75 -9.61 -2.24
C GLY A 216 -1.24 -9.45 -2.08
N VAL A 217 -0.68 -8.46 -2.77
CA VAL A 217 0.76 -8.17 -2.71
C VAL A 217 0.99 -6.68 -2.48
N LEU A 218 1.66 -6.34 -1.38
CA LEU A 218 2.31 -5.05 -1.20
C LEU A 218 3.81 -5.23 -1.43
N SER A 219 4.37 -4.49 -2.38
CA SER A 219 5.76 -4.60 -2.79
C SER A 219 6.44 -3.24 -2.75
N VAL A 220 7.46 -3.13 -1.91
CA VAL A 220 8.29 -1.94 -1.73
C VAL A 220 9.67 -2.25 -2.30
N THR A 221 10.09 -1.52 -3.33
CA THR A 221 11.36 -1.80 -4.00
C THR A 221 12.57 -1.27 -3.24
N GLY A 222 12.36 -0.30 -2.35
CA GLY A 222 13.32 0.27 -1.42
C GLY A 222 12.94 -0.03 0.03
N ASP A 223 13.03 0.99 0.89
CA ASP A 223 12.88 0.83 2.33
C ASP A 223 11.41 0.91 2.77
N LEU A 224 11.02 0.00 3.65
CA LEU A 224 9.75 0.04 4.37
C LEU A 224 10.00 0.38 5.84
N TYR A 225 9.42 1.48 6.31
CA TYR A 225 9.46 1.91 7.71
C TYR A 225 8.11 1.67 8.39
N LEU A 226 8.14 1.00 9.54
CA LEU A 226 6.99 0.75 10.42
C LEU A 226 7.26 1.42 11.76
N GLY A 227 6.55 2.51 12.06
CA GLY A 227 6.81 3.28 13.26
C GLY A 227 8.06 4.16 13.15
N GLN A 228 8.15 5.17 14.01
CA GLN A 228 9.20 6.18 13.91
C GLN A 228 10.61 5.70 14.32
N GLN A 229 11.60 6.14 13.54
CA GLN A 229 13.00 6.31 13.91
C GLN A 229 13.26 7.81 14.14
N ASP A 230 13.03 8.36 15.35
CA ASP A 230 13.51 9.72 15.71
C ASP A 230 14.51 9.69 16.87
N PRO A 231 15.48 10.62 16.89
CA PRO A 231 16.66 10.56 17.75
C PRO A 231 16.42 11.09 19.18
N ILE A 232 15.17 11.41 19.56
CA ILE A 232 14.85 12.02 20.86
C ILE A 232 14.22 10.98 21.79
N PRO A 233 14.90 10.58 22.88
CA PRO A 233 14.32 9.68 23.86
C PRO A 233 13.12 10.32 24.57
N GLY A 234 11.92 9.73 24.43
CA GLY A 234 10.79 9.99 25.32
C GLY A 234 9.53 10.63 24.73
N GLU A 235 9.43 10.84 23.42
CA GLU A 235 8.17 11.18 22.75
C GLU A 235 7.49 9.91 22.19
N PHE A 236 6.15 9.88 22.20
CA PHE A 236 5.37 8.72 21.78
C PHE A 236 5.61 8.46 20.28
N ALA A 237 5.77 7.18 19.90
CA ALA A 237 5.98 6.80 18.52
C ALA A 237 4.63 6.49 17.84
N GLY A 238 4.51 6.88 16.58
CA GLY A 238 3.46 6.36 15.71
C GLY A 238 3.51 4.85 15.60
N GLN A 239 2.37 4.25 15.24
CA GLN A 239 2.18 2.81 15.26
C GLN A 239 1.74 2.31 13.90
N ALA A 240 2.35 1.22 13.47
CA ALA A 240 1.98 0.48 12.28
C ALA A 240 1.56 -0.94 12.61
N LEU A 241 0.35 -1.29 12.18
CA LEU A 241 -0.15 -2.65 12.17
C LEU A 241 -0.23 -3.16 10.73
N VAL A 242 0.57 -4.16 10.40
CA VAL A 242 0.47 -4.89 9.12
C VAL A 242 -0.09 -6.28 9.39
N THR A 243 -1.29 -6.57 8.88
CA THR A 243 -1.93 -7.88 8.96
C THR A 243 -1.85 -8.56 7.60
N LEU A 244 -1.27 -9.76 7.56
CA LEU A 244 -1.31 -10.65 6.39
C LEU A 244 -2.39 -11.70 6.61
N ASN A 245 -3.27 -11.92 5.64
CA ASN A 245 -4.41 -12.84 5.74
C ASN A 245 -4.53 -13.71 4.49
N SER A 246 -3.72 -14.76 4.41
CA SER A 246 -3.69 -15.73 3.29
C SER A 246 -4.96 -16.59 3.17
N GLY A 247 -5.83 -16.60 4.18
CA GLY A 247 -6.95 -17.55 4.24
C GLY A 247 -6.47 -19.01 4.42
N SER A 248 -7.33 -19.98 4.11
CA SER A 248 -7.13 -21.41 4.44
C SER A 248 -6.47 -22.26 3.34
N GLY A 249 -5.80 -21.66 2.35
CA GLY A 249 -5.17 -22.35 1.21
C GLY A 249 -3.64 -22.43 1.30
N ILE A 250 -3.04 -23.43 0.63
CA ILE A 250 -1.57 -23.66 0.61
C ILE A 250 -0.83 -22.92 -0.52
N GLU A 251 -1.52 -22.23 -1.43
CA GLU A 251 -0.92 -21.52 -2.57
C GLU A 251 -1.34 -20.04 -2.66
N ASN A 252 -2.26 -19.59 -1.80
CA ASN A 252 -2.90 -18.28 -1.93
C ASN A 252 -2.44 -17.29 -0.86
N TRP A 253 -1.14 -17.03 -0.82
CA TRP A 253 -0.57 -16.24 0.24
C TRP A 253 -0.79 -14.74 0.09
N ALA A 254 -0.94 -14.05 1.21
CA ALA A 254 -0.75 -12.61 1.31
C ALA A 254 0.76 -12.31 1.38
N TYR A 255 1.23 -11.36 0.58
CA TYR A 255 2.65 -11.02 0.48
C TYR A 255 2.94 -9.58 0.87
N LEU A 256 3.92 -9.42 1.77
CA LEU A 256 4.64 -8.18 1.98
C LEU A 256 6.05 -8.35 1.45
N VAL A 257 6.45 -7.54 0.48
CA VAL A 257 7.79 -7.58 -0.11
C VAL A 257 8.43 -6.22 0.12
N ALA A 258 9.67 -6.19 0.59
CA ALA A 258 10.46 -4.97 0.75
C ALA A 258 11.92 -5.22 0.39
N ASP A 259 12.73 -4.19 0.12
CA ASP A 259 14.19 -4.40 0.11
C ASP A 259 14.69 -4.60 1.55
N ARG A 260 14.35 -3.64 2.41
CA ARG A 260 14.63 -3.60 3.84
C ARG A 260 13.39 -3.19 4.61
N ILE A 261 13.19 -3.76 5.80
CA ILE A 261 12.11 -3.39 6.70
C ILE A 261 12.72 -2.84 7.99
N PHE A 262 12.28 -1.67 8.41
CA PHE A 262 12.65 -1.04 9.67
C PHE A 262 11.40 -0.97 10.53
N VAL A 263 11.48 -1.45 11.78
CA VAL A 263 10.35 -1.56 12.70
C VAL A 263 10.74 -0.95 14.03
N SER A 264 10.16 0.19 14.41
CA SER A 264 10.54 0.83 15.67
C SER A 264 10.10 0.04 16.92
N GLU A 265 10.80 0.23 18.04
CA GLU A 265 10.75 -0.64 19.23
C GLU A 265 9.40 -0.71 19.96
N SER A 266 8.45 0.18 19.67
CA SER A 266 7.18 0.28 20.41
C SER A 266 5.96 0.29 19.47
N GLY A 267 5.05 -0.66 19.65
CA GLY A 267 3.68 -0.59 19.10
C GLY A 267 3.49 -1.10 17.67
N ASN A 268 4.57 -1.43 16.96
CA ASN A 268 4.51 -1.92 15.59
C ASN A 268 4.41 -3.45 15.52
N LEU A 269 3.55 -3.96 14.65
CA LEU A 269 3.19 -5.36 14.61
C LEU A 269 3.01 -5.85 13.17
N ILE A 270 3.71 -6.93 12.82
CA ILE A 270 3.40 -7.71 11.61
C ILE A 270 2.75 -9.03 12.06
N GLN A 271 1.49 -9.23 11.68
CA GLN A 271 0.69 -10.35 12.19
C GLN A 271 -0.10 -11.09 11.12
N GLY A 272 -0.76 -12.19 11.53
CA GLY A 272 -1.64 -13.01 10.72
C GLY A 272 -0.94 -14.21 10.07
N SER A 273 -1.34 -14.52 8.84
CA SER A 273 -0.84 -15.62 8.01
C SER A 273 -0.44 -15.11 6.62
N GLY A 274 0.83 -15.25 6.26
CA GLY A 274 1.35 -14.76 4.97
C GLY A 274 2.85 -14.85 4.86
N VAL A 275 3.38 -14.22 3.83
CA VAL A 275 4.80 -14.24 3.51
C VAL A 275 5.35 -12.81 3.56
N VAL A 276 6.40 -12.61 4.33
CA VAL A 276 7.22 -11.39 4.31
C VAL A 276 8.52 -11.72 3.58
N GLN A 277 8.86 -10.97 2.53
CA GLN A 277 10.06 -11.17 1.74
C GLN A 277 10.94 -9.92 1.82
N THR A 278 12.24 -10.09 2.10
CA THR A 278 13.21 -9.00 2.05
C THR A 278 14.29 -9.28 1.01
N ALA A 279 14.63 -8.31 0.16
CA ALA A 279 15.65 -8.51 -0.88
C ALA A 279 17.08 -8.41 -0.35
N ASN A 280 17.29 -7.74 0.79
CA ASN A 280 18.58 -7.64 1.47
C ASN A 280 18.61 -8.33 2.86
N GLY A 281 17.59 -9.10 3.23
CA GLY A 281 17.59 -9.90 4.45
C GLY A 281 17.50 -9.10 5.76
N PHE A 282 17.07 -7.84 5.69
CA PHE A 282 17.17 -6.88 6.80
C PHE A 282 15.78 -6.54 7.37
N ILE A 283 15.54 -6.94 8.62
CA ILE A 283 14.42 -6.48 9.45
C ILE A 283 15.02 -5.94 10.75
N ASP A 284 15.03 -4.63 10.93
CA ASP A 284 15.65 -3.94 12.07
C ASP A 284 14.60 -3.45 13.08
N GLY A 285 14.87 -3.62 14.37
CA GLY A 285 14.11 -3.14 15.51
C GLY A 285 13.13 -4.15 16.15
N GLY A 286 12.28 -3.66 17.08
CA GLY A 286 11.51 -4.46 18.05
C GLY A 286 10.28 -5.19 17.49
N ALA A 287 10.37 -5.76 16.29
CA ALA A 287 9.25 -6.36 15.60
C ALA A 287 8.67 -7.58 16.34
N TYR A 288 7.37 -7.52 16.66
CA TYR A 288 6.59 -8.72 16.94
C TYR A 288 6.13 -9.30 15.60
N ILE A 289 6.57 -10.51 15.28
CA ILE A 289 6.12 -11.27 14.10
C ILE A 289 5.26 -12.45 14.56
N SER A 290 3.99 -12.45 14.18
CA SER A 290 3.04 -13.47 14.67
C SER A 290 3.27 -14.88 14.10
N THR A 291 2.51 -15.85 14.61
CA THR A 291 2.68 -17.30 14.39
C THR A 291 2.45 -17.83 12.99
N GLY A 292 1.74 -17.10 12.12
CA GLY A 292 1.44 -17.53 10.75
C GLY A 292 2.31 -16.89 9.68
N ILE A 293 3.30 -16.07 10.05
CA ILE A 293 4.15 -15.37 9.09
C ILE A 293 5.39 -16.20 8.73
N ARG A 294 5.60 -16.38 7.42
CA ARG A 294 6.82 -16.94 6.84
C ARG A 294 7.71 -15.80 6.38
N VAL A 295 8.99 -15.79 6.77
CA VAL A 295 9.96 -14.77 6.34
C VAL A 295 10.94 -15.38 5.33
N GLU A 296 11.15 -14.71 4.20
CA GLU A 296 12.05 -15.14 3.14
C GLU A 296 13.04 -14.05 2.74
N ASP A 297 14.25 -14.45 2.37
CA ASP A 297 15.29 -13.55 1.85
C ASP A 297 15.49 -13.84 0.35
N LEU A 298 15.23 -12.85 -0.49
CA LEU A 298 15.30 -12.94 -1.95
C LEU A 298 16.71 -12.70 -2.51
N SER A 299 17.70 -12.32 -1.69
CA SER A 299 19.11 -12.16 -2.13
C SER A 299 19.75 -13.45 -2.65
N LYS A 300 19.05 -14.58 -2.52
CA LYS A 300 19.49 -15.94 -2.85
C LYS A 300 19.35 -16.33 -4.32
N GLN A 301 19.46 -15.38 -5.23
CA GLN A 301 19.92 -15.66 -6.60
C GLN A 301 21.45 -15.48 -6.78
N THR A 302 22.22 -15.30 -5.70
CA THR A 302 23.69 -15.28 -5.77
C THR A 302 24.35 -16.25 -4.77
N THR A 303 25.52 -16.79 -5.15
CA THR A 303 26.21 -17.97 -4.57
C THR A 303 26.74 -17.85 -3.12
N VAL A 304 26.35 -16.81 -2.38
CA VAL A 304 26.80 -16.57 -1.00
C VAL A 304 25.61 -16.24 -0.11
N PRO A 305 25.24 -17.11 0.85
CA PRO A 305 24.14 -16.83 1.78
C PRO A 305 24.53 -15.71 2.75
N ARG A 306 23.63 -14.72 2.93
CA ARG A 306 23.73 -13.73 4.02
C ARG A 306 22.88 -14.17 5.22
N PRO A 307 23.23 -13.76 6.46
CA PRO A 307 22.40 -13.99 7.64
C PRO A 307 21.03 -13.33 7.47
N LEU A 308 19.99 -13.93 8.06
CA LEU A 308 18.79 -13.19 8.42
C LEU A 308 19.12 -12.44 9.71
N THR A 309 19.35 -11.14 9.63
CA THR A 309 19.76 -10.33 10.78
C THR A 309 18.57 -9.56 11.33
N PHE A 310 18.31 -9.75 12.61
CA PHE A 310 17.46 -8.92 13.45
C PHE A 310 18.37 -8.02 14.30
N GLU A 311 18.43 -6.74 13.98
CA GLU A 311 19.05 -5.77 14.88
C GLU A 311 18.03 -5.40 15.96
N GLY A 312 18.24 -5.81 17.22
CA GLY A 312 17.25 -5.65 18.32
C GLY A 312 16.69 -6.95 18.90
N ASN A 313 15.55 -6.87 19.60
CA ASN A 313 14.92 -8.01 20.27
C ASN A 313 13.94 -8.74 19.33
N LEU A 314 14.03 -10.07 19.25
CA LEU A 314 13.06 -10.92 18.58
C LEU A 314 12.16 -11.59 19.63
N THR A 315 10.85 -11.38 19.61
CA THR A 315 9.90 -12.11 20.47
C THR A 315 8.95 -12.98 19.66
N LYS A 316 8.91 -14.28 19.95
CA LYS A 316 8.01 -15.24 19.31
C LYS A 316 7.28 -16.08 20.37
N ILE A 317 5.95 -16.04 20.37
CA ILE A 317 5.11 -16.86 21.26
C ILE A 317 4.29 -17.85 20.42
N GLY A 318 4.42 -19.16 20.65
CA GLY A 318 3.65 -20.21 19.94
C GLY A 318 4.05 -20.42 18.47
N GLY A 319 3.34 -21.29 17.74
CA GLY A 319 3.37 -21.38 16.26
C GLY A 319 4.70 -21.82 15.63
N THR A 320 4.90 -21.54 14.33
CA THR A 320 6.10 -21.96 13.59
C THR A 320 6.88 -20.77 13.03
N ILE A 321 8.19 -20.70 13.26
CA ILE A 321 9.10 -19.85 12.47
C ILE A 321 9.63 -20.72 11.33
N ALA A 322 9.33 -20.37 10.08
CA ALA A 322 9.85 -21.08 8.91
C ALA A 322 11.13 -20.40 8.40
N ILE A 323 12.24 -21.13 8.35
CA ILE A 323 13.54 -20.63 7.88
C ILE A 323 13.89 -21.37 6.59
N GLY A 324 13.99 -20.64 5.48
CA GLY A 324 14.47 -21.18 4.22
C GLY A 324 15.98 -21.46 4.27
N VAL A 325 16.35 -22.74 4.21
CA VAL A 325 17.74 -23.20 4.11
C VAL A 325 18.00 -23.61 2.67
N PHE A 326 18.91 -22.92 2.01
CA PHE A 326 19.27 -23.12 0.61
C PHE A 326 20.55 -23.95 0.54
N ASP A 327 20.94 -24.47 -0.63
CA ASP A 327 22.20 -25.21 -0.76
C ASP A 327 23.40 -24.29 -0.46
N LEU A 328 23.86 -24.29 0.79
CA LEU A 328 24.96 -23.43 1.22
C LEU A 328 26.32 -24.00 0.76
N GLY A 329 26.36 -25.23 0.22
CA GLY A 329 27.60 -25.99 0.06
C GLY A 329 28.15 -26.46 1.40
N ALA A 330 29.09 -27.41 1.38
CA ALA A 330 29.66 -27.99 2.59
C ALA A 330 30.30 -26.91 3.50
N ASN A 331 30.02 -26.96 4.81
CA ASN A 331 30.52 -26.05 5.86
C ASN A 331 30.01 -24.59 5.79
N LYS A 332 28.91 -24.31 5.09
CA LYS A 332 28.23 -23.02 5.20
C LYS A 332 26.91 -23.19 5.95
N HIS A 333 26.53 -22.17 6.72
CA HIS A 333 25.35 -22.17 7.58
C HIS A 333 24.53 -20.90 7.34
N GLY A 334 23.20 -21.02 7.35
CA GLY A 334 22.32 -19.87 7.45
C GLY A 334 22.40 -19.39 8.89
N ILE A 335 22.66 -18.10 9.09
CA ILE A 335 22.77 -17.52 10.42
C ILE A 335 21.48 -16.73 10.64
N ILE A 336 20.79 -16.98 11.75
CA ILE A 336 19.90 -15.98 12.33
C ILE A 336 20.75 -15.22 13.32
N GLU A 337 20.99 -13.95 13.04
CA GLU A 337 21.70 -13.06 13.95
C GLU A 337 20.66 -12.20 14.66
N VAL A 338 20.58 -12.27 15.99
CA VAL A 338 19.77 -11.36 16.79
C VAL A 338 20.74 -10.58 17.66
N THR A 339 20.88 -9.27 17.44
CA THR A 339 21.86 -8.46 18.20
C THR A 339 21.37 -8.08 19.60
N GLY A 340 20.07 -8.20 19.85
CA GLY A 340 19.43 -8.08 21.16
C GLY A 340 19.02 -9.44 21.75
N THR A 341 17.83 -9.48 22.37
CA THR A 341 17.28 -10.68 23.04
C THR A 341 16.36 -11.45 22.10
N ALA A 342 16.59 -12.74 21.92
CA ALA A 342 15.62 -13.65 21.29
C ALA A 342 14.79 -14.37 22.37
N ASP A 343 13.52 -13.98 22.54
CA ASP A 343 12.55 -14.64 23.42
C ASP A 343 11.58 -15.51 22.60
N ILE A 344 11.92 -16.79 22.44
CA ILE A 344 11.13 -17.77 21.67
C ILE A 344 10.43 -18.72 22.65
N GLN A 345 9.16 -18.47 22.92
CA GLN A 345 8.36 -19.23 23.89
C GLN A 345 7.36 -20.13 23.19
N SER A 346 7.41 -21.44 23.46
CA SER A 346 6.43 -22.43 22.94
C SER A 346 6.27 -22.45 21.40
N ALA A 347 7.26 -21.96 20.66
CA ALA A 347 7.28 -21.97 19.20
C ALA A 347 8.05 -23.18 18.65
N THR A 348 7.70 -23.60 17.44
CA THR A 348 8.43 -24.57 16.62
C THR A 348 9.29 -23.80 15.61
N ILE A 349 10.57 -24.12 15.50
CA ILE A 349 11.39 -23.63 14.38
C ILE A 349 11.36 -24.72 13.31
N HIS A 350 10.81 -24.39 12.15
CA HIS A 350 10.71 -25.30 11.01
C HIS A 350 11.69 -24.87 9.92
N PHE A 351 12.66 -25.72 9.62
CA PHE A 351 13.60 -25.49 8.54
C PHE A 351 13.00 -26.03 7.25
N VAL A 352 12.83 -25.14 6.27
CA VAL A 352 12.38 -25.52 4.94
C VAL A 352 13.61 -25.59 4.05
N PHE A 353 14.03 -26.81 3.75
CA PHE A 353 15.19 -27.07 2.90
C PHE A 353 14.76 -26.97 1.43
N GLN A 354 15.30 -25.99 0.72
CA GLN A 354 15.03 -25.74 -0.69
C GLN A 354 16.14 -26.35 -1.56
N ASP A 355 15.89 -26.48 -2.86
CA ASP A 355 16.86 -26.95 -3.88
C ASP A 355 17.49 -28.32 -3.60
N GLY A 356 16.78 -29.22 -2.92
CA GLY A 356 17.23 -30.58 -2.66
C GLY A 356 18.28 -30.70 -1.55
N PHE A 357 18.50 -29.64 -0.76
CA PHE A 357 19.30 -29.75 0.45
C PHE A 357 18.67 -30.77 1.42
N LEU A 358 19.49 -31.70 1.92
CA LEU A 358 19.09 -32.66 2.93
C LEU A 358 20.06 -32.55 4.12
N PRO A 359 19.58 -32.23 5.33
CA PRO A 359 20.42 -32.21 6.51
C PRO A 359 21.03 -33.60 6.74
N LYS A 360 22.31 -33.64 7.10
CA LYS A 360 23.05 -34.87 7.36
C LYS A 360 23.06 -35.19 8.85
N THR A 361 23.29 -36.46 9.16
CA THR A 361 23.64 -36.86 10.52
C THR A 361 24.87 -36.05 10.95
N ASP A 362 24.76 -35.35 12.09
CA ASP A 362 25.76 -34.47 12.71
C ASP A 362 25.75 -32.98 12.28
N ASP A 363 24.82 -32.52 11.45
CA ASP A 363 24.60 -31.09 11.26
C ASP A 363 24.18 -30.45 12.60
N GLN A 364 24.86 -29.38 13.02
CA GLN A 364 24.56 -28.64 14.25
C GLN A 364 23.96 -27.26 13.96
N ILE A 365 23.01 -26.86 14.80
CA ILE A 365 22.46 -25.50 14.83
C ILE A 365 23.00 -24.86 16.11
N PRO A 366 24.06 -24.05 16.01
CA PRO A 366 24.57 -23.38 17.20
C PRO A 366 23.60 -22.27 17.60
N PHE A 367 23.06 -22.38 18.82
CA PHE A 367 22.43 -21.27 19.52
C PHE A 367 23.53 -20.64 20.37
N PHE A 368 23.89 -19.39 20.10
CA PHE A 368 24.90 -18.65 20.87
C PHE A 368 24.25 -17.66 21.82
#